data_AF-A0A2V6F5F0-F1
#
_entry.id   AF-A0A2V6F5F0-F1
#
_cell.length_a   1.000
_cell.length_b   1.000
_cell.length_c   1.000
_cell.angle_alpha   90.00
_cell.angle_beta   90.00
_cell.angle_gamma   90.00
#
_symmetry.space_group_name_H-M   'P 1'
#
loop_
_entity.id
_entity.type
_entity.pdbx_description
1 polymer ?
#
loop_
_entity_poly.entity_id
_entity_poly.type
_entity_poly.pdbx_seq_one_letter_code
_entity_poly.pdbx_strand_id
1 'polypeptide(L)'
;MNRAVLLSLVGFLAVAPSRVALGADDFQPEPGYISLFNGKDLTGWGYKTNHFDGKTASSDGRYTAKAGILVVNPREPRLMQVLWTTREFPKDFHLKLEFRAAVNADSGIFIRKPQLQCRDYLVAGPYKELKKYKPQE
;
A
#
# COMPACT_ATOMS: atom_id res chain seq x y z
N MET A 1 -67.62 -19.26 -15.81
CA MET A 1 -66.70 -18.42 -16.61
C MET A 1 -65.64 -17.87 -15.68
N ASN A 2 -64.48 -18.54 -15.63
CA ASN A 2 -63.39 -18.23 -14.70
C ASN A 2 -62.48 -17.17 -15.32
N ARG A 3 -62.21 -16.07 -14.62
CA ARG A 3 -61.13 -15.15 -14.96
C ARG A 3 -60.08 -15.20 -13.85
N ALA A 4 -58.98 -15.88 -14.12
CA ALA A 4 -57.78 -15.85 -13.30
C ALA A 4 -57.04 -14.53 -13.55
N VAL A 5 -56.69 -13.82 -12.47
CA VAL A 5 -55.82 -12.64 -12.50
C VAL A 5 -54.40 -13.12 -12.21
N LEU A 6 -53.50 -12.95 -13.17
CA LEU A 6 -52.09 -13.28 -13.05
C LEU A 6 -51.35 -12.06 -12.45
N LEU A 7 -50.85 -12.18 -11.21
CA LEU A 7 -49.93 -11.21 -10.61
C LEU A 7 -48.50 -11.58 -11.00
N SER A 8 -47.87 -10.81 -11.87
CA SER A 8 -46.44 -10.91 -12.16
C SER A 8 -45.64 -10.18 -11.07
N LEU A 9 -44.97 -10.95 -10.21
CA LEU A 9 -44.00 -10.44 -9.25
C LEU A 9 -42.65 -10.25 -9.97
N VAL A 10 -42.28 -9.02 -10.29
CA VAL A 10 -40.92 -8.71 -10.77
C VAL A 10 -40.00 -8.65 -9.55
N GLY A 11 -39.25 -9.72 -9.31
CA GLY A 11 -38.22 -9.77 -8.27
C GLY A 11 -37.03 -8.88 -8.65
N PHE A 12 -36.88 -7.75 -7.96
CA PHE A 12 -35.68 -6.92 -8.05
C PHE A 12 -34.55 -7.63 -7.29
N LEU A 13 -33.64 -8.28 -8.01
CA LEU A 13 -32.44 -8.87 -7.41
C LEU A 13 -31.51 -7.70 -7.02
N ALA A 14 -31.56 -7.29 -5.76
CA ALA A 14 -30.62 -6.32 -5.21
C ALA A 14 -29.23 -6.97 -5.18
N VAL A 15 -28.42 -6.71 -6.21
CA VAL A 15 -26.99 -7.00 -6.18
C VAL A 15 -26.37 -6.07 -5.14
N ALA A 16 -26.15 -6.57 -3.93
CA ALA A 16 -25.39 -5.85 -2.92
C ALA A 16 -23.98 -5.62 -3.48
N PRO A 17 -23.48 -4.37 -3.54
CA PRO A 17 -22.10 -4.13 -3.93
C PRO A 17 -21.20 -4.84 -2.91
N SER A 18 -20.39 -5.78 -3.39
CA SER A 18 -19.31 -6.35 -2.60
C SER A 18 -18.40 -5.20 -2.16
N ARG A 19 -18.49 -4.81 -0.89
CA ARG A 19 -17.54 -3.87 -0.30
C ARG A 19 -16.20 -4.60 -0.30
N VAL A 20 -15.32 -4.25 -1.22
CA VAL A 20 -13.90 -4.55 -1.06
C VAL A 20 -13.53 -3.86 0.25
N ALA A 21 -13.21 -4.64 1.29
CA ALA A 21 -12.75 -4.10 2.55
C ALA A 21 -11.48 -3.29 2.26
N LEU A 22 -11.60 -1.97 2.27
CA LEU A 22 -10.49 -1.04 2.19
C LEU A 22 -9.76 -1.13 3.54
N GLY A 23 -8.80 -2.05 3.61
CA GLY A 23 -8.20 -2.57 4.86
C GLY A 23 -7.34 -1.60 5.68
N ALA A 24 -7.52 -0.29 5.58
CA ALA A 24 -6.81 0.67 6.42
C ALA A 24 -7.62 1.18 7.62
N ASP A 25 -8.93 1.38 7.50
CA ASP A 25 -9.70 2.01 8.58
C ASP A 25 -9.80 1.11 9.84
N ASP A 26 -9.63 -0.21 9.67
CA ASP A 26 -9.74 -1.19 10.76
C ASP A 26 -8.40 -1.85 11.15
N PHE A 27 -7.26 -1.45 10.54
CA PHE A 27 -5.98 -2.05 10.90
C PHE A 27 -5.56 -1.65 12.32
N GLN A 28 -5.44 -2.64 13.21
CA GLN A 28 -4.95 -2.46 14.56
C GLN A 28 -3.57 -3.10 14.69
N PRO A 29 -2.52 -2.33 15.03
CA PRO A 29 -1.22 -2.91 15.35
C PRO A 29 -1.33 -3.93 16.48
N GLU A 30 -0.52 -4.99 16.41
CA GLU A 30 -0.40 -5.95 17.51
C GLU A 30 0.02 -5.24 18.81
N PRO A 31 -0.36 -5.75 20.00
CA PRO A 31 0.09 -5.20 21.28
C PRO A 31 1.61 -4.99 21.33
N GLY A 32 2.04 -3.78 21.69
CA GLY A 32 3.46 -3.40 21.72
C GLY A 32 4.02 -2.84 20.40
N TYR A 33 3.26 -2.90 19.30
CA TYR A 33 3.59 -2.20 18.06
C TYR A 33 2.90 -0.84 17.99
N ILE A 34 3.56 0.10 17.32
CA ILE A 34 2.97 1.36 16.89
C ILE A 34 2.88 1.36 15.37
N SER A 35 1.78 1.88 14.81
CA SER A 35 1.70 2.01 13.35
C SER A 35 2.62 3.12 12.87
N LEU A 36 3.38 2.85 11.80
CA LEU A 36 4.16 3.87 11.09
C LEU A 36 3.33 4.62 10.05
N PHE A 37 2.21 4.04 9.60
CA PHE A 37 1.34 4.64 8.60
C PHE A 37 -0.10 4.63 9.10
N ASN A 38 -0.79 5.76 8.97
CA ASN A 38 -2.13 5.94 9.51
C ASN A 38 -3.24 5.51 8.53
N GLY A 39 -2.89 4.94 7.38
CA GLY A 39 -3.86 4.51 6.36
C GLY A 39 -4.44 5.65 5.51
N LYS A 40 -4.20 6.92 5.87
CA LYS A 40 -4.92 8.07 5.31
C LYS A 40 -4.01 9.03 4.55
N ASP A 41 -2.90 9.43 5.14
CA ASP A 41 -2.02 10.48 4.64
C ASP A 41 -0.56 10.23 5.06
N LEU A 42 0.34 11.11 4.62
CA LEU A 42 1.77 11.00 4.86
C LEU A 42 2.21 11.65 6.19
N THR A 43 1.31 11.77 7.18
CA THR A 43 1.68 12.19 8.55
C THR A 43 2.74 11.27 9.13
N GLY A 44 3.79 11.86 9.68
CA GLY A 44 4.97 11.14 10.14
C GLY A 44 6.00 10.83 9.04
N TRP A 45 5.79 11.26 7.80
CA TRP A 45 6.68 11.01 6.66
C TRP A 45 7.11 12.30 5.95
N GLY A 46 8.30 12.26 5.35
CA GLY A 46 8.88 13.42 4.66
C GLY A 46 10.11 13.07 3.84
N TYR A 47 10.61 14.06 3.09
CA TYR A 47 12.00 14.04 2.67
C TYR A 47 12.86 14.65 3.76
N LYS A 48 14.19 14.55 3.62
CA LYS A 48 15.11 15.22 4.55
C LYS A 48 14.91 16.73 4.64
N THR A 49 14.35 17.33 3.60
CA THR A 49 14.19 18.78 3.47
C THR A 49 12.80 19.29 3.83
N ASN A 50 11.79 18.42 3.90
CA ASN A 50 10.41 18.82 4.17
C ASN A 50 9.55 17.65 4.65
N HIS A 51 8.46 17.97 5.36
CA HIS A 51 7.50 16.98 5.85
C HIS A 51 6.18 17.04 5.06
N PHE A 52 5.43 15.94 5.11
CA PHE A 52 4.17 15.77 4.39
C PHE A 52 2.98 15.53 5.32
N ASP A 53 3.04 16.02 6.56
CA ASP A 53 1.94 15.86 7.53
C ASP A 53 0.61 16.40 6.98
N GLY A 54 -0.44 15.58 7.12
CA GLY A 54 -1.78 15.83 6.57
C GLY A 54 -1.90 15.78 5.04
N LYS A 55 -0.82 15.52 4.29
CA LYS A 55 -0.86 15.47 2.82
C LYS A 55 -0.99 14.04 2.32
N THR A 56 -1.83 13.83 1.31
CA THR A 56 -1.97 12.53 0.64
C THR A 56 -0.92 12.27 -0.43
N ALA A 57 -0.04 13.25 -0.72
CA ALA A 57 1.02 13.14 -1.70
C ALA A 57 2.25 13.94 -1.29
N SER A 58 3.44 13.43 -1.63
CA SER A 58 4.68 14.20 -1.59
C SER A 58 4.61 15.36 -2.59
N SER A 59 5.44 16.39 -2.39
CA SER A 59 5.46 17.59 -3.24
C SER A 59 5.71 17.33 -4.73
N ASP A 60 6.25 16.16 -5.05
CA ASP A 60 6.58 15.71 -6.39
C ASP A 60 5.74 14.51 -6.85
N GLY A 61 4.78 14.05 -6.04
CA GLY A 61 3.93 12.90 -6.34
C GLY A 61 4.62 11.53 -6.33
N ARG A 62 5.92 11.45 -5.99
CA ARG A 62 6.66 10.18 -5.91
C ARG A 62 6.08 9.25 -4.84
N TYR A 63 5.55 9.80 -3.74
CA TYR A 63 4.89 9.04 -2.68
C TYR A 63 3.46 9.53 -2.51
N THR A 64 2.51 8.60 -2.39
CA THR A 64 1.10 8.92 -2.14
C THR A 64 0.52 8.00 -1.08
N ALA A 65 -0.45 8.50 -0.31
CA ALA A 65 -1.36 7.70 0.49
C ALA A 65 -2.64 7.48 -0.33
N LYS A 66 -2.94 6.24 -0.68
CA LYS A 66 -4.13 5.91 -1.48
C LYS A 66 -4.68 4.55 -1.07
N ALA A 67 -5.99 4.50 -0.85
CA ALA A 67 -6.72 3.27 -0.51
C ALA A 67 -6.08 2.49 0.66
N GLY A 68 -5.61 3.20 1.68
CA GLY A 68 -4.99 2.56 2.84
C GLY A 68 -3.53 2.15 2.67
N ILE A 69 -2.88 2.54 1.58
CA ILE A 69 -1.53 2.09 1.22
C ILE A 69 -0.64 3.31 0.99
N LEU A 70 0.60 3.25 1.49
CA LEU A 70 1.69 4.14 1.09
C LEU A 70 2.27 3.62 -0.23
N VAL A 71 2.02 4.35 -1.32
CA VAL A 71 2.37 3.98 -2.68
C VAL A 71 3.59 4.74 -3.16
N VAL A 72 4.47 4.03 -3.87
CA VAL A 72 5.71 4.54 -4.44
C VAL A 72 5.55 4.62 -5.97
N ASN A 73 5.26 5.81 -6.50
CA ASN A 73 4.82 6.00 -7.90
C ASN A 73 6.01 6.14 -8.87
N PRO A 74 6.09 5.36 -9.96
CA PRO A 74 7.17 5.50 -10.93
C PRO A 74 7.19 6.92 -11.52
N ARG A 75 8.38 7.38 -11.92
CA ARG A 75 8.58 8.71 -12.50
C ARG A 75 9.64 8.66 -13.60
N GLU A 76 9.45 9.50 -14.61
CA GLU A 76 10.39 9.76 -15.69
C GLU A 76 10.74 11.27 -15.70
N PRO A 77 12.02 11.67 -15.62
CA PRO A 77 13.18 10.81 -15.37
C PRO A 77 13.15 10.17 -13.98
N ARG A 78 13.87 9.06 -13.80
CA ARG A 78 13.98 8.42 -12.48
C ARG A 78 14.56 9.42 -11.47
N LEU A 79 13.83 9.64 -10.39
CA LEU A 79 14.30 10.44 -9.26
C LEU A 79 14.72 9.53 -8.11
N MET A 80 15.94 9.73 -7.64
CA MET A 80 16.42 9.15 -6.39
C MET A 80 15.91 10.00 -5.23
N GLN A 81 14.67 9.74 -4.81
CA GLN A 81 14.11 10.30 -3.58
C GLN A 81 13.91 9.18 -2.57
N VAL A 82 14.16 9.49 -1.30
CA VAL A 82 13.98 8.58 -0.17
C VAL A 82 12.97 9.22 0.77
N LEU A 83 11.93 8.47 1.12
CA LEU A 83 10.98 8.86 2.14
C LEU A 83 11.51 8.45 3.52
N TRP A 84 11.47 9.37 4.46
CA TRP A 84 11.95 9.22 5.84
C TRP A 84 10.78 9.30 6.79
N THR A 85 10.87 8.60 7.92
CA THR A 85 10.05 8.93 9.08
C THR A 85 10.54 10.27 9.64
N THR A 86 9.61 11.13 10.06
CA THR A 86 9.95 12.42 10.69
C THR A 86 10.43 12.25 12.13
N ARG A 87 10.07 11.11 12.76
CA ARG A 87 10.54 10.71 14.09
C ARG A 87 11.70 9.73 14.00
N GLU A 88 12.50 9.72 15.05
CA GLU A 88 13.48 8.66 15.31
C GLU A 88 12.87 7.56 16.18
N PHE A 89 13.53 6.40 16.14
CA PHE A 89 13.18 5.23 16.95
C PHE A 89 14.38 4.83 17.81
N PRO A 90 14.15 4.08 18.90
CA PRO A 90 15.22 3.49 19.69
C PRO A 90 16.24 2.72 18.84
N LYS A 91 17.41 2.45 19.42
CA LYS A 91 18.44 1.67 18.73
C LYS A 91 17.91 0.30 18.31
N ASP A 92 17.27 -0.38 19.25
CA ASP A 92 16.73 -1.72 19.07
C ASP A 92 15.21 -1.64 18.95
N PHE A 93 14.67 -2.22 17.88
CA PHE A 93 13.24 -2.27 17.62
C PHE A 93 12.91 -3.45 16.69
N HIS A 94 11.64 -3.85 16.68
CA HIS A 94 11.12 -4.81 15.71
C HIS A 94 10.30 -4.06 14.66
N LEU A 95 10.63 -4.27 13.38
CA LEU A 95 9.88 -3.74 12.25
C LEU A 95 9.09 -4.87 11.58
N LYS A 96 7.77 -4.69 11.48
CA LYS A 96 6.88 -5.51 10.67
C LYS A 96 6.30 -4.66 9.56
N LEU A 97 6.31 -5.17 8.33
CA LEU A 97 5.70 -4.52 7.18
C LEU A 97 5.27 -5.55 6.15
N GLU A 98 4.25 -5.18 5.38
CA GLU A 98 3.84 -5.89 4.18
C GLU A 98 4.09 -4.99 2.98
N PHE A 99 4.47 -5.59 1.85
CA PHE A 99 4.64 -4.84 0.61
C PHE A 99 4.16 -5.64 -0.59
N ARG A 100 3.87 -4.93 -1.67
CA ARG A 100 3.52 -5.47 -2.97
C ARG A 100 4.34 -4.75 -4.02
N ALA A 101 5.28 -5.47 -4.66
CA ALA A 101 6.15 -4.90 -5.68
C ALA A 101 5.50 -5.00 -7.07
N ALA A 102 5.29 -3.87 -7.75
CA ALA A 102 4.86 -3.87 -9.15
C ALA A 102 5.90 -4.54 -10.06
N VAL A 103 5.50 -4.92 -11.26
CA VAL A 103 6.41 -5.53 -12.25
C VAL A 103 7.63 -4.61 -12.46
N ASN A 104 8.83 -5.20 -12.32
CA ASN A 104 10.11 -4.49 -12.40
C ASN A 104 10.33 -3.38 -11.35
N ALA A 105 9.52 -3.33 -10.28
CA ALA A 105 9.73 -2.35 -9.22
C ALA A 105 11.03 -2.65 -8.47
N ASP A 106 11.83 -1.62 -8.23
CA ASP A 106 13.05 -1.68 -7.44
C ASP A 106 13.01 -0.62 -6.33
N SER A 107 12.96 -1.07 -5.08
CA SER A 107 12.92 -0.23 -3.89
C SER A 107 13.72 -0.88 -2.77
N GLY A 108 13.70 -0.27 -1.59
CA GLY A 108 14.33 -0.85 -0.42
C GLY A 108 13.99 -0.14 0.88
N ILE A 109 14.17 -0.87 1.97
CA ILE A 109 13.93 -0.41 3.33
C ILE A 109 15.28 -0.11 3.97
N PHE A 110 15.42 1.08 4.53
CA PHE A 110 16.63 1.50 5.21
C PHE A 110 16.43 1.48 6.72
N ILE A 111 17.09 0.55 7.40
CA ILE A 111 17.24 0.57 8.87
C ILE A 111 18.62 1.14 9.16
N ARG A 112 18.74 2.48 9.09
CA ARG A 112 20.00 3.25 9.25
C ARG A 112 21.13 2.96 8.23
N LYS A 113 21.05 1.85 7.47
CA LYS A 113 21.96 1.25 6.46
C LYS A 113 22.58 -0.08 6.97
N PRO A 114 22.89 -1.05 6.10
CA PRO A 114 22.68 -1.07 4.64
C PRO A 114 21.19 -1.23 4.24
N GLN A 115 20.89 -1.05 2.95
CA GLN A 115 19.54 -1.18 2.40
C GLN A 115 19.10 -2.65 2.40
N LEU A 116 17.89 -2.92 2.90
CA LEU A 116 17.20 -4.19 2.72
C LEU A 116 16.37 -4.13 1.42
N GLN A 117 16.55 -5.10 0.54
CA GLN A 117 15.90 -5.11 -0.77
C GLN A 117 14.38 -5.31 -0.63
N CYS A 118 13.61 -4.45 -1.28
CA CYS A 118 12.14 -4.49 -1.33
C CYS A 118 11.74 -4.24 -2.78
N ARG A 119 11.65 -5.32 -3.56
CA ARG A 119 11.56 -5.23 -5.03
C ARG A 119 10.88 -6.44 -5.61
N ASP A 120 10.58 -6.35 -6.90
CA ASP A 120 10.17 -7.50 -7.69
C ASP A 120 11.32 -8.49 -7.84
N TYR A 121 11.02 -9.79 -7.69
CA TYR A 121 12.04 -10.84 -7.56
C TYR A 121 12.92 -10.96 -8.81
N LEU A 122 12.34 -10.78 -10.00
CA LEU A 122 13.03 -10.97 -11.27
C LEU A 122 14.04 -9.86 -11.58
N VAL A 123 13.95 -8.70 -10.92
CA VAL A 123 14.81 -7.54 -11.19
C VAL A 123 16.28 -7.84 -10.91
N ALA A 124 16.57 -8.55 -9.81
CA ALA A 124 17.94 -8.86 -9.44
C ALA A 124 18.04 -10.00 -8.42
N GLY A 125 19.09 -10.81 -8.57
CA GLY A 125 19.35 -12.01 -7.77
C GLY A 125 19.24 -13.29 -8.61
N PRO A 126 19.42 -14.46 -7.99
CA PRO A 126 19.36 -15.75 -8.70
C PRO A 126 17.92 -16.20 -9.01
N TYR A 127 16.91 -15.40 -8.64
CA TYR A 127 15.50 -15.79 -8.61
C TYR A 127 14.80 -15.72 -9.97
N LYS A 128 15.31 -16.41 -10.99
CA LYS A 128 14.75 -16.36 -12.35
C LYS A 128 13.65 -17.39 -12.62
N GLU A 129 13.57 -18.44 -11.80
CA GLU A 129 12.72 -19.62 -12.06
C GLU A 129 11.77 -19.91 -10.89
N LEU A 130 11.15 -18.87 -10.34
CA LEU A 130 10.25 -19.02 -9.20
C LEU A 130 8.90 -19.63 -9.63
N LYS A 131 8.73 -20.94 -9.42
CA LYS A 131 7.50 -21.69 -9.82
C LYS A 131 6.18 -21.16 -9.23
N LYS A 132 6.23 -20.48 -8.08
CA LYS A 132 5.06 -19.89 -7.41
C LYS A 132 4.94 -18.38 -7.61
N TYR A 133 5.91 -17.76 -8.28
CA TYR A 133 5.83 -16.34 -8.57
C TYR A 133 4.72 -16.09 -9.58
N LYS A 134 3.90 -15.09 -9.28
CA LYS A 134 2.84 -14.61 -10.16
C LYS A 134 3.07 -13.11 -10.34
N PRO A 135 3.45 -12.65 -11.54
CA PRO A 135 3.50 -11.21 -11.79
C PRO A 135 2.10 -10.64 -11.58
N GLN A 136 2.03 -9.38 -11.16
CA GLN A 136 0.74 -8.69 -11.08
C GLN A 136 0.20 -8.44 -12.48
N GLU A 137 -1.08 -8.72 -12.70
CA GLU A 137 -1.84 -8.37 -13.92
C GLU A 137 -2.09 -6.85 -14.00
#